data_AF-A0AAX3NMN9-F1
#
_entry.id   AF-A0AAX3NMN9-F1
#
_cell.length_a   1.000
_cell.length_b   1.000
_cell.length_c   1.000
_cell.angle_alpha   90.00
_cell.angle_beta   90.00
_cell.angle_gamma   90.00
#
_symmetry.space_group_name_H-M   'P 1'
#
loop_
_entity.id
_entity.type
_entity.pdbx_description
1 polymer ?
#
loop_
_entity_poly.entity_id
_entity_poly.type
_entity_poly.pdbx_seq_one_letter_code
_entity_poly.pdbx_strand_id
1 'polypeptide(L)' 'MASQGLQKTRDVLAYSGLRAPFDGVIGKRHLDNHEFVLPGVKVLTLHQPERLNVVIDVPER' A
#
# COMPACT_ATOMS: atom_id res chain seq x y z
N MET A 1 24.81 -1.46 21.21
CA MET A 1 25.36 -1.39 19.84
C MET A 1 24.93 -2.58 18.97
N ALA A 2 25.18 -3.84 19.35
CA ALA A 2 24.83 -5.02 18.53
C ALA A 2 23.30 -5.22 18.30
N SER A 3 22.46 -4.92 19.30
CA SER A 3 21.00 -5.04 19.22
C SER A 3 20.35 -4.06 18.23
N GLN A 4 20.89 -2.85 18.09
CA GLN A 4 20.38 -1.84 17.16
C GLN A 4 20.64 -2.23 15.69
N GLY A 5 21.76 -2.88 15.40
CA GLY A 5 22.04 -3.42 14.06
C GLY A 5 21.04 -4.51 13.69
N LEU A 6 20.79 -5.45 14.61
CA LEU A 6 19.81 -6.53 14.42
C LEU A 6 18.39 -6.01 14.21
N GLN A 7 17.98 -4.96 14.94
CA GLN A 7 16.66 -4.36 14.76
C GLN A 7 16.52 -3.73 13.37
N LYS A 8 17.51 -2.94 12.93
CA LYS A 8 17.50 -2.33 11.58
C LYS A 8 17.41 -3.38 10.48
N THR A 9 18.14 -4.49 10.59
CA THR A 9 18.06 -5.58 9.59
C THR A 9 16.68 -6.23 9.57
N ARG A 10 16.03 -6.41 10.74
CA ARG A 10 14.66 -6.94 10.81
C ARG A 10 13.65 -6.00 10.17
N ASP A 11 13.80 -4.70 10.38
CA ASP A 11 12.90 -3.70 9.80
C ASP A 11 13.03 -3.69 8.26
N VAL A 12 14.25 -3.74 7.72
CA VAL A 12 14.49 -3.83 6.27
C VAL A 12 13.86 -5.08 5.67
N LEU A 13 13.97 -6.23 6.34
CA LEU A 13 13.32 -7.48 5.91
C LEU A 13 11.80 -7.38 5.97
N ALA A 14 11.23 -6.66 6.94
CA ALA A 14 9.78 -6.47 7.02
C ALA A 14 9.26 -5.63 5.83
N TYR A 15 10.02 -4.64 5.37
CA TYR A 15 9.64 -3.78 4.24
C TYR A 15 9.82 -4.43 2.85
N SER A 16 10.45 -5.60 2.75
CA SER A 16 10.53 -6.31 1.46
C SER A 16 9.21 -6.96 1.04
N GLY A 17 8.26 -7.10 1.97
CA GLY A 17 6.93 -7.62 1.73
C GLY A 17 5.88 -6.53 1.86
N LEU A 18 5.23 -6.16 0.76
CA LEU A 18 4.08 -5.26 0.80
C LEU A 18 2.82 -6.04 1.18
N ARG A 19 2.21 -5.69 2.31
CA ARG A 19 0.93 -6.25 2.76
C ARG A 19 -0.18 -5.23 2.54
N ALA A 20 -1.33 -5.70 2.08
CA ALA A 20 -2.51 -4.85 1.98
C ALA A 20 -2.93 -4.37 3.38
N PRO A 21 -3.25 -3.08 3.56
CA PRO A 21 -3.69 -2.55 4.85
C PRO A 21 -5.15 -2.89 5.18
N PHE A 22 -5.92 -3.37 4.20
CA PHE A 22 -7.33 -3.75 4.33
C PHE A 22 -7.70 -4.80 3.27
N ASP A 23 -8.83 -5.46 3.49
CA ASP A 23 -9.42 -6.41 2.53
C ASP A 23 -10.14 -5.67 1.39
N GLY A 24 -9.91 -6.12 0.16
CA GLY A 24 -10.48 -5.49 -1.02
C GLY A 24 -10.11 -6.21 -2.31
N VAL A 25 -10.38 -5.56 -3.44
CA VAL A 25 -10.14 -6.07 -4.78
C VAL A 25 -9.02 -5.28 -5.44
N ILE A 26 -8.06 -5.97 -6.06
CA ILE A 26 -7.00 -5.32 -6.85
C ILE A 26 -7.62 -4.80 -8.15
N GLY A 27 -7.64 -3.48 -8.32
CA GLY A 27 -8.12 -2.84 -9.55
C GLY A 27 -7.04 -2.71 -10.61
N LYS A 28 -5.80 -2.41 -10.21
CA LYS A 28 -4.68 -2.22 -11.13
C LYS A 28 -3.34 -2.58 -10.50
N ARG A 29 -2.51 -3.30 -11.26
CA ARG A 29 -1.09 -3.49 -10.98
C ARG A 29 -0.27 -2.53 -11.84
N HIS A 30 0.66 -1.82 -11.22
CA HIS A 30 1.47 -0.77 -11.87
C HIS A 30 2.88 -1.21 -12.22
N LEU A 31 3.29 -2.38 -11.73
CA LEU A 31 4.64 -2.91 -11.85
C LEU A 31 4.55 -4.38 -12.24
N ASP A 32 5.56 -4.85 -12.96
CA ASP A 32 5.70 -6.27 -13.27
C ASP A 32 6.62 -6.96 -12.26
N ASN A 33 6.55 -8.30 -12.24
CA ASN A 33 7.38 -9.07 -11.33
C ASN A 33 8.86 -8.95 -11.72
N HIS A 34 9.73 -8.99 -10.72
CA HIS A 34 11.20 -8.95 -10.86
C HIS A 34 11.76 -7.60 -11.36
N GLU A 35 11.00 -6.52 -11.21
CA GLU A 35 11.49 -5.17 -11.49
C GLU A 35 12.11 -4.51 -10.24
N PHE A 36 13.13 -3.67 -10.45
CA PHE A 36 13.69 -2.84 -9.39
C PHE A 36 12.78 -1.63 -9.14
N VAL A 37 12.40 -1.38 -7.90
CA VAL A 37 11.43 -0.34 -7.53
C VAL A 37 11.99 0.60 -6.48
N LEU A 38 11.74 1.90 -6.66
CA LEU A 38 12.10 2.93 -5.68
C LEU A 38 11.00 3.07 -4.60
N PRO A 39 11.34 3.47 -3.37
CA PRO A 39 10.35 3.79 -2.35
C PRO A 39 9.37 4.88 -2.81
N GLY A 40 8.09 4.74 -2.45
CA GLY A 40 7.06 5.73 -2.77
C GLY A 40 6.41 5.58 -4.15
N VAL A 41 6.86 4.62 -4.97
CA VAL A 41 6.21 4.29 -6.25
C VAL A 41 4.91 3.52 -6.01
N LYS A 42 3.87 3.82 -6.80
CA LYS A 42 2.60 3.09 -6.77
C LYS A 42 2.80 1.67 -7.28
N VAL A 43 2.43 0.66 -6.49
CA VAL A 43 2.55 -0.75 -6.86
C VAL A 43 1.18 -1.34 -7.24
N LEU A 44 0.17 -1.11 -6.40
CA LEU A 44 -1.18 -1.66 -6.55
C LEU A 44 -2.21 -0.59 -6.22
N THR A 45 -3.34 -0.62 -6.92
CA THR A 45 -4.57 0.06 -6.49
C THR A 45 -5.54 -0.98 -5.95
N LEU A 46 -5.95 -0.81 -4.69
CA LEU A 46 -6.97 -1.63 -4.05
C LEU A 46 -8.27 -0.83 -3.93
N HIS A 47 -9.39 -1.48 -4.24
CA HIS A 47 -10.73 -0.95 -4.05
C HIS A 47 -11.45 -1.74 -2.96
N GLN A 48 -12.32 -1.07 -2.20
CA GLN A 48 -13.18 -1.71 -1.21
C GLN A 48 -14.67 -1.49 -1.59
N PRO A 49 -15.25 -2.35 -2.47
CA PRO A 49 -16.60 -2.15 -3.00
C PRO A 49 -17.69 -2.20 -1.92
N GLU A 50 -17.45 -2.93 -0.83
CA GLU A 50 -18.36 -3.07 0.31
C GLU A 50 -18.59 -1.76 1.08
N ARG A 51 -17.70 -0.77 0.91
CA ARG A 51 -17.80 0.56 1.52
C ARG A 51 -17.91 1.62 0.44
N LEU A 52 -19.10 1.75 -0.14
CA LEU A 52 -19.39 2.82 -1.10
C LEU A 52 -19.67 4.12 -0.34
N ASN A 53 -18.83 5.14 -0.56
CA ASN A 53 -19.09 6.48 -0.06
C ASN A 53 -19.72 7.33 -1.17
N VAL A 54 -20.93 7.83 -0.93
CA VAL A 54 -21.64 8.72 -1.86
C VAL A 54 -21.57 10.13 -1.31
N VAL A 55 -20.89 11.02 -2.03
CA VAL A 55 -20.80 12.45 -1.69
C VAL A 55 -21.73 13.20 -2.63
N ILE A 56 -22.70 13.94 -2.08
CA ILE A 56 -23.64 14.77 -2.84
C ILE A 56 -23.44 16.21 -2.40
N ASP A 57 -23.05 17.08 -3.34
CA ASP A 57 -22.96 18.50 -3.09
C ASP A 57 -24.35 19.13 -3.19
N VAL A 58 -24.84 19.70 -2.09
CA VAL A 58 -26.11 20.44 -2.05
C VAL A 58 -25.81 21.94 -2.03
N PRO A 59 -26.29 22.72 -3.02
CA PRO A 59 -26.09 24.17 -3.02
C PRO A 59 -26.98 24.84 -1.96
N GLU A 60 -26.40 25.76 -1.20
CA GLU A 60 -27.15 26.68 -0.33
C GLU A 60 -27.91 27.70 -1.18
N ARG A 61 -29.21 27.85 -0.94
CA ARG A 61 -30.05 28.91 -1.49
C ARG A 61 -30.44 29.89 -0.41
#